data_AF-A0A7C4CSQ7-F1
#
_entry.id   AF-A0A7C4CSQ7-F1
#
_cell.length_a   1.000
_cell.length_b   1.000
_cell.length_c   1.000
_cell.angle_alpha   90.00
_cell.angle_beta   90.00
_cell.angle_gamma   90.00
#
_symmetry.space_group_name_H-M   'P 1'
#
loop_
_entity.id
_entity.type
_entity.pdbx_description
1 polymer ?
#
loop_
_entity_poly.entity_id
_entity_poly.type
_entity_poly.pdbx_seq_one_letter_code
_entity_poly.pdbx_strand_id
1 'polypeptide(L)'
;MARTAFEEIYVADLSALMEEGVSRLVEEGRIAGKIHVIIPVVEELARLAREGSTIASAGLDEISRLRRLSDQGVIELAIVDYPRARFDQTVDQVVRRYAYEVGGKIITADPIQASASRAMGVDVIEVSKKRSGLSIEMFFDGDTMSVHLKEGAPPRAKKGSPGNWYFVRL
;
A
#
# COMPACT_ATOMS: atom_id res chain seq x y z
N MET A 1 -31.57 -19.20 -15.20
CA MET A 1 -30.84 -18.04 -14.63
C MET A 1 -29.47 -18.53 -14.21
N ALA A 2 -28.45 -18.18 -14.97
CA ALA A 2 -27.08 -18.60 -14.70
C ALA A 2 -26.60 -17.94 -13.40
N ARG A 3 -26.07 -18.74 -12.46
CA ARG A 3 -25.26 -18.25 -11.36
C ARG A 3 -24.03 -17.58 -11.98
N THR A 4 -24.01 -16.25 -12.07
CA THR A 4 -22.80 -15.49 -12.37
C THR A 4 -21.78 -15.84 -11.29
N ALA A 5 -20.56 -16.17 -11.71
CA ALA A 5 -19.46 -16.58 -10.83
C ALA A 5 -19.33 -15.62 -9.63
N PHE A 6 -19.10 -16.16 -8.44
CA PHE A 6 -18.88 -15.38 -7.22
C PHE A 6 -17.84 -14.30 -7.47
N GLU A 7 -18.26 -13.05 -7.48
CA GLU A 7 -17.35 -11.92 -7.61
C GLU A 7 -16.56 -11.84 -6.31
N GLU A 8 -15.24 -12.10 -6.37
CA GLU A 8 -14.41 -12.13 -5.18
C GLU A 8 -14.33 -10.71 -4.58
N ILE A 9 -14.52 -10.63 -3.26
CA ILE A 9 -14.34 -9.40 -2.49
C ILE A 9 -12.97 -9.43 -1.86
N TYR A 10 -12.16 -8.42 -2.15
CA TYR A 10 -10.88 -8.17 -1.52
C TYR A 10 -11.00 -6.99 -0.58
N VAL A 11 -10.56 -7.14 0.66
CA VAL A 11 -10.54 -6.07 1.67
C VAL A 11 -9.10 -5.63 1.86
N ALA A 12 -8.77 -4.42 1.44
CA ALA A 12 -7.43 -3.86 1.62
C ALA A 12 -7.28 -3.31 3.04
N ASP A 13 -6.21 -3.72 3.73
CA ASP A 13 -5.85 -3.13 5.01
C ASP A 13 -4.95 -1.88 4.85
N LEU A 14 -4.57 -1.29 5.98
CA LEU A 14 -3.71 -0.12 6.03
C LEU A 14 -2.34 -0.37 5.39
N SER A 15 -1.72 -1.51 5.72
CA SER A 15 -0.36 -1.84 5.31
C SER A 15 -0.24 -2.14 3.81
N ALA A 16 -1.23 -2.80 3.21
CA ALA A 16 -1.26 -3.08 1.78
C ALA A 16 -1.42 -1.81 0.93
N LEU A 17 -2.20 -0.83 1.40
CA LEU A 17 -2.35 0.45 0.74
C LEU A 17 -1.06 1.28 0.84
N MET A 18 -0.47 1.33 2.03
CA MET A 18 0.83 2.00 2.27
C MET A 18 1.97 1.46 1.39
N GLU A 19 1.97 0.16 1.10
CA GLU A 19 2.98 -0.49 0.26
C GLU A 19 2.64 -0.47 -1.25
N GLU A 20 1.59 0.26 -1.66
CA GLU A 20 1.08 0.29 -3.04
C GLU A 20 0.93 -1.14 -3.62
N GLY A 21 0.44 -2.04 -2.77
CA GLY A 21 0.38 -3.47 -3.06
C GLY A 21 -0.86 -3.87 -3.83
N VAL A 22 -1.97 -3.16 -3.62
CA VAL A 22 -3.28 -3.56 -4.12
C VAL A 22 -3.36 -3.34 -5.63
N SER A 23 -3.01 -2.15 -6.12
CA SER A 23 -3.01 -1.81 -7.54
C SER A 23 -2.02 -2.67 -8.32
N ARG A 24 -0.86 -2.95 -7.75
CA ARG A 24 0.14 -3.86 -8.32
C ARG A 24 -0.41 -5.27 -8.48
N LEU A 25 -1.15 -5.80 -7.50
CA LEU A 25 -1.80 -7.11 -7.67
C LEU A 25 -2.82 -7.10 -8.81
N VAL A 26 -3.56 -5.99 -8.98
CA VAL A 26 -4.51 -5.82 -10.10
C VAL A 26 -3.76 -5.76 -11.44
N GLU A 27 -2.73 -4.93 -11.54
CA GLU A 27 -1.89 -4.76 -12.74
C GLU A 27 -1.17 -6.06 -13.14
N GLU A 28 -0.75 -6.88 -12.15
CA GLU A 28 -0.17 -8.22 -12.35
C GLU A 28 -1.23 -9.30 -12.70
N GLY A 29 -2.52 -8.96 -12.70
CA GLY A 29 -3.62 -9.91 -12.97
C GLY A 29 -3.82 -10.96 -11.87
N ARG A 30 -3.29 -10.72 -10.66
CA ARG A 30 -3.35 -11.64 -9.52
C ARG A 30 -4.66 -11.56 -8.74
N ILE A 31 -5.34 -10.41 -8.83
CA ILE A 31 -6.68 -10.21 -8.26
C ILE A 31 -7.56 -9.51 -9.30
N ALA A 32 -8.84 -9.86 -9.33
CA ALA A 32 -9.86 -9.23 -10.16
C ALA A 32 -11.22 -9.33 -9.45
N GLY A 33 -11.99 -8.25 -9.43
CA GLY A 33 -13.28 -8.20 -8.74
C GLY A 33 -13.45 -6.92 -7.91
N LYS A 34 -14.11 -7.06 -6.74
CA LYS A 34 -14.43 -5.92 -5.88
C LYS A 34 -13.32 -5.67 -4.87
N ILE A 35 -12.82 -4.45 -4.83
CA ILE A 35 -11.86 -4.00 -3.82
C ILE A 35 -12.60 -3.09 -2.85
N HIS A 36 -12.69 -3.53 -1.61
CA HIS A 36 -13.30 -2.79 -0.52
C HIS A 36 -12.21 -2.12 0.32
N VAL A 37 -12.36 -0.82 0.54
CA VAL A 37 -11.60 -0.06 1.53
C VAL A 37 -12.61 0.51 2.52
N ILE A 38 -12.50 0.14 3.79
CA ILE A 38 -13.41 0.66 4.81
C ILE A 38 -13.02 2.08 5.22
N ILE A 39 -13.98 2.94 5.54
CA ILE A 39 -13.75 4.34 5.94
C ILE A 39 -12.70 4.48 7.06
N PRO A 40 -12.69 3.64 8.12
CA PRO A 40 -11.65 3.73 9.16
C PRO A 40 -10.21 3.61 8.65
N VAL A 41 -9.98 2.84 7.57
CA VAL A 41 -8.65 2.74 6.93
C VAL A 41 -8.30 4.06 6.24
N VAL A 42 -9.26 4.66 5.53
CA VAL A 42 -9.07 5.96 4.85
C VAL A 42 -8.79 7.07 5.85
N GLU A 43 -9.53 7.10 6.95
CA GLU A 43 -9.36 8.09 8.02
C GLU A 43 -8.01 7.97 8.70
N GLU A 44 -7.54 6.74 8.95
CA GLU A 44 -6.23 6.49 9.56
C GLU A 44 -5.08 6.87 8.62
N LEU A 45 -5.18 6.57 7.32
CA LEU A 45 -4.24 7.07 6.31
C LEU A 45 -4.19 8.60 6.31
N ALA A 46 -5.34 9.26 6.32
CA ALA A 46 -5.42 10.72 6.33
C ALA A 46 -4.85 11.33 7.61
N ARG A 47 -5.06 10.71 8.77
CA ARG A 47 -4.48 11.12 10.05
C ARG A 47 -2.96 11.04 10.01
N LEU A 48 -2.41 9.88 9.63
CA LEU A 48 -0.97 9.65 9.54
C LEU A 48 -0.29 10.56 8.51
N ALA A 49 -0.95 10.81 7.37
CA ALA A 49 -0.45 11.75 6.35
C ALA A 49 -0.38 13.18 6.88
N ARG A 50 -1.38 13.64 7.66
CA ARG A 50 -1.34 14.96 8.32
C ARG A 50 -0.22 15.06 9.37
N GLU A 51 0.16 13.95 9.98
CA GLU A 51 1.28 13.85 10.92
C GLU A 51 2.65 13.76 10.22
N GLY A 52 2.68 13.78 8.88
CA GLY A 52 3.90 13.82 8.08
C GLY A 52 4.38 12.46 7.57
N SER A 53 3.58 11.40 7.70
CA SER A 53 3.93 10.08 7.14
C SER A 53 3.79 10.07 5.62
N THR A 54 4.92 10.08 4.91
CA THR A 54 4.97 10.00 3.44
C THR A 54 4.44 8.66 2.91
N ILE A 55 4.62 7.58 3.67
CA ILE A 55 4.08 6.26 3.33
C ILE A 55 2.55 6.27 3.43
N ALA A 56 1.97 6.95 4.42
CA ALA A 56 0.52 7.13 4.50
C ALA A 56 -0.02 7.99 3.35
N SER A 57 0.71 9.03 2.94
CA SER A 57 0.39 9.80 1.72
C SER A 57 0.36 8.92 0.49
N ALA A 58 1.35 8.04 0.32
CA ALA A 58 1.37 7.04 -0.77
C ALA A 58 0.15 6.11 -0.71
N GLY A 59 -0.33 5.74 0.49
CA GLY A 59 -1.57 4.98 0.64
C GLY A 59 -2.83 5.70 0.16
N LEU A 60 -2.92 7.03 0.31
CA LEU A 60 -4.01 7.83 -0.27
C LEU A 60 -3.89 7.93 -1.80
N ASP A 61 -2.67 8.05 -2.32
CA ASP A 61 -2.38 8.04 -3.76
C ASP A 61 -2.72 6.68 -4.38
N GLU A 62 -2.49 5.59 -3.64
CA GLU A 62 -2.88 4.23 -4.02
C GLU A 62 -4.40 4.09 -4.16
N ILE A 63 -5.19 4.61 -3.20
CA ILE A 63 -6.67 4.63 -3.33
C ILE A 63 -7.09 5.42 -4.58
N SER A 64 -6.41 6.53 -4.86
CA SER A 64 -6.66 7.33 -6.07
C SER A 64 -6.33 6.57 -7.36
N ARG A 65 -5.27 5.74 -7.34
CA ARG A 65 -4.93 4.82 -8.44
C ARG A 65 -5.97 3.72 -8.62
N LEU A 66 -6.42 3.09 -7.54
CA LEU A 66 -7.48 2.09 -7.57
C LEU A 66 -8.79 2.67 -8.14
N ARG A 67 -9.10 3.92 -7.84
CA ARG A 67 -10.26 4.61 -8.42
C ARG A 67 -10.14 4.75 -9.93
N ARG A 68 -8.97 5.16 -10.44
CA ARG A 68 -8.71 5.22 -11.90
C ARG A 68 -8.85 3.85 -12.56
N LEU A 69 -8.33 2.79 -11.94
CA LEU A 69 -8.49 1.41 -12.43
C LEU A 69 -9.97 0.99 -12.45
N SER A 70 -10.75 1.45 -11.47
CA SER A 70 -12.19 1.21 -11.43
C SER A 70 -12.95 1.98 -12.51
N ASP A 71 -12.61 3.24 -12.74
CA ASP A 71 -13.19 4.07 -13.82
C ASP A 71 -12.91 3.47 -15.22
N GLN A 72 -11.80 2.75 -15.36
CA GLN A 72 -11.42 2.01 -16.57
C GLN A 72 -12.12 0.64 -16.69
N GLY A 73 -12.91 0.23 -15.69
CA GLY A 73 -13.61 -1.05 -15.67
C GLY A 73 -12.71 -2.26 -15.37
N VAL A 74 -11.50 -2.05 -14.86
CA VAL A 74 -10.56 -3.14 -14.51
C VAL A 74 -10.98 -3.83 -13.22
N ILE A 75 -11.52 -3.05 -12.26
CA ILE A 75 -12.00 -3.51 -10.94
C ILE A 75 -13.25 -2.72 -10.52
N GLU A 76 -13.92 -3.13 -9.46
CA GLU A 76 -14.90 -2.31 -8.75
C GLU A 76 -14.30 -1.83 -7.42
N LEU A 77 -14.10 -0.52 -7.24
CA LEU A 77 -13.66 0.06 -5.97
C LEU A 77 -14.86 0.51 -5.14
N ALA A 78 -15.03 -0.06 -3.94
CA ALA A 78 -16.02 0.36 -2.97
C ALA A 78 -15.35 0.98 -1.73
N ILE A 79 -15.70 2.22 -1.41
CA ILE A 79 -15.38 2.83 -0.12
C ILE A 79 -16.57 2.56 0.80
N VAL A 80 -16.36 1.74 1.83
CA VAL A 80 -17.45 1.16 2.63
C VAL A 80 -17.49 1.79 4.01
N ASP A 81 -18.64 2.35 4.37
CA ASP A 81 -18.93 2.71 5.75
C ASP A 81 -19.20 1.44 6.58
N TYR A 82 -18.48 1.29 7.68
CA TYR A 82 -18.61 0.16 8.57
C TYR A 82 -18.87 0.61 10.02
N PRO A 83 -20.12 1.01 10.32
CA PRO A 83 -20.48 1.69 11.58
C PRO A 83 -20.42 0.80 12.81
N ARG A 84 -20.21 -0.51 12.63
CA ARG A 84 -20.04 -1.45 13.75
C ARG A 84 -18.68 -1.32 14.44
N ALA A 85 -17.76 -0.49 13.93
CA ALA A 85 -16.46 -0.25 14.57
C ALA A 85 -16.67 0.24 16.01
N ARG A 86 -16.04 -0.44 16.98
CA ARG A 86 -16.05 0.00 18.40
C ARG A 86 -14.83 0.88 18.67
N PHE A 87 -14.97 1.80 19.64
CA PHE A 87 -13.93 2.77 20.01
C PHE A 87 -12.61 2.13 20.51
N ASP A 88 -12.66 0.91 21.03
CA ASP A 88 -11.52 0.18 21.58
C ASP A 88 -10.79 -0.69 20.54
N GLN A 89 -11.26 -0.69 19.29
CA GLN A 89 -10.71 -1.56 18.26
C GLN A 89 -9.62 -0.88 17.44
N THR A 90 -8.56 -1.62 17.14
CA THR A 90 -7.58 -1.19 16.13
C THR A 90 -8.18 -1.29 14.74
N VAL A 91 -7.68 -0.49 13.79
CA VAL A 91 -8.10 -0.56 12.38
C VAL A 91 -7.98 -1.98 11.84
N ASP A 92 -6.91 -2.70 12.18
CA ASP A 92 -6.70 -4.10 11.78
C ASP A 92 -7.79 -5.05 12.28
N GLN A 93 -8.26 -4.87 13.52
CA GLN A 93 -9.38 -5.64 14.07
C GLN A 93 -10.68 -5.35 13.31
N VAL A 94 -10.92 -4.09 12.95
CA VAL A 94 -12.10 -3.68 12.19
C VAL A 94 -12.07 -4.27 10.78
N VAL A 95 -10.92 -4.19 10.09
CA VAL A 95 -10.70 -4.81 8.77
C VAL A 95 -10.93 -6.32 8.83
N ARG A 96 -10.34 -7.01 9.81
CA ARG A 96 -10.52 -8.46 9.98
C ARG A 96 -11.98 -8.85 10.17
N ARG A 97 -12.69 -8.15 11.04
CA ARG A 97 -14.10 -8.43 11.29
C ARG A 97 -14.94 -8.17 10.05
N TYR A 98 -14.68 -7.06 9.37
CA TYR A 98 -15.39 -6.73 8.13
C TYR A 98 -15.18 -7.80 7.05
N ALA A 99 -13.94 -8.20 6.79
CA ALA A 99 -13.62 -9.24 5.82
C ALA A 99 -14.29 -10.58 6.13
N TYR A 100 -14.28 -10.99 7.41
CA TYR A 100 -14.98 -12.18 7.87
C TYR A 100 -16.50 -12.10 7.60
N GLU A 101 -17.14 -10.97 7.93
CA GLU A 101 -18.59 -10.79 7.77
C GLU A 101 -19.04 -10.78 6.31
N VAL A 102 -18.21 -10.26 5.39
CA VAL A 102 -18.52 -10.19 3.96
C VAL A 102 -18.03 -11.41 3.17
N GLY A 103 -17.36 -12.37 3.83
CA GLY A 103 -16.72 -13.50 3.16
C GLY A 103 -15.60 -13.08 2.19
N GLY A 104 -14.93 -11.98 2.48
CA GLY A 104 -13.87 -11.40 1.64
C GLY A 104 -12.47 -11.89 2.04
N LYS A 105 -11.52 -11.71 1.13
CA LYS A 105 -10.09 -12.00 1.34
C LYS A 105 -9.36 -10.74 1.75
N ILE A 106 -8.53 -10.80 2.79
CA ILE A 106 -7.74 -9.63 3.22
C ILE A 106 -6.49 -9.53 2.36
N ILE A 107 -6.18 -8.31 1.90
CA ILE A 107 -4.87 -7.97 1.33
C ILE A 107 -4.09 -7.22 2.41
N THR A 108 -2.90 -7.71 2.76
CA THR A 108 -2.07 -7.14 3.84
C THR A 108 -0.58 -7.27 3.57
N ALA A 109 0.20 -6.30 4.04
CA ALA A 109 1.66 -6.38 4.13
C ALA A 109 2.17 -6.69 5.55
N ASP A 110 1.28 -6.73 6.55
CA ASP A 110 1.63 -7.07 7.93
C ASP A 110 1.51 -8.58 8.18
N PRO A 111 2.61 -9.29 8.50
CA PRO A 111 2.56 -10.71 8.81
C PRO A 111 1.72 -11.04 10.05
N ILE A 112 1.58 -10.10 11.01
CA ILE A 112 0.75 -10.31 12.19
C ILE A 112 -0.73 -10.26 11.81
N GLN A 113 -1.16 -9.25 11.04
CA GLN A 113 -2.50 -9.18 10.45
C GLN A 113 -2.81 -10.44 9.62
N ALA A 114 -1.88 -10.89 8.79
CA ALA A 114 -2.03 -12.10 7.99
C ALA A 114 -2.27 -13.35 8.87
N SER A 115 -1.42 -13.55 9.89
CA SER A 115 -1.52 -14.70 10.79
C SER A 115 -2.83 -14.68 11.60
N ALA A 116 -3.21 -13.51 12.13
CA ALA A 116 -4.43 -13.37 12.91
C ALA A 116 -5.70 -13.60 12.06
N SER A 117 -5.71 -13.12 10.83
CA SER A 117 -6.82 -13.31 9.89
C SER A 117 -7.00 -14.78 9.51
N ARG A 118 -5.91 -15.48 9.19
CA ARG A 118 -5.94 -16.92 8.91
C ARG A 118 -6.43 -17.73 10.10
N ALA A 119 -6.02 -17.37 11.31
CA ALA A 119 -6.50 -18.02 12.53
C ALA A 119 -8.03 -17.85 12.74
N MET A 120 -8.63 -16.77 12.21
CA MET A 120 -10.07 -16.55 12.18
C MET A 120 -10.79 -17.25 11.01
N GLY A 121 -10.07 -17.97 10.15
CA GLY A 121 -10.62 -18.60 8.94
C GLY A 121 -10.87 -17.62 7.79
N VAL A 122 -10.23 -16.43 7.81
CA VAL A 122 -10.28 -15.46 6.71
C VAL A 122 -9.11 -15.70 5.76
N ASP A 123 -9.41 -15.77 4.46
CA ASP A 123 -8.40 -15.89 3.41
C ASP A 123 -7.54 -14.63 3.34
N VAL A 124 -6.24 -14.80 3.05
CA VAL A 124 -5.27 -13.70 3.03
C VAL A 124 -4.38 -13.74 1.80
N ILE A 125 -4.21 -12.58 1.18
CA ILE A 125 -3.22 -12.29 0.15
C ILE A 125 -2.16 -11.38 0.75
N GLU A 126 -0.95 -11.91 0.89
CA GLU A 126 0.18 -11.11 1.35
C GLU A 126 0.78 -10.31 0.20
N VAL A 127 1.01 -9.03 0.45
CA VAL A 127 1.75 -8.13 -0.43
C VAL A 127 3.00 -7.66 0.28
N SER A 128 4.12 -7.67 -0.41
CA SER A 128 5.30 -6.95 0.01
C SER A 128 5.75 -6.10 -1.16
N LYS A 129 6.43 -4.98 -0.88
CA LYS A 129 7.17 -4.29 -1.91
C LYS A 129 8.20 -5.28 -2.46
N LYS A 130 8.13 -5.59 -3.76
CA LYS A 130 9.27 -6.22 -4.44
C LYS A 130 10.43 -5.27 -4.16
N ARG A 131 11.44 -5.73 -3.42
CA ARG A 131 12.72 -5.03 -3.33
C ARG A 131 13.38 -5.14 -4.71
N SER A 132 12.87 -4.41 -5.70
CA SER A 132 13.69 -4.03 -6.83
C SER A 132 14.83 -3.19 -6.27
N GLY A 133 16.06 -3.38 -6.75
CA GLY A 133 17.20 -2.54 -6.35
C GLY A 133 16.79 -1.07 -6.35
N LEU A 134 17.24 -0.32 -5.34
CA LEU A 134 16.84 1.07 -5.22
C LEU A 134 17.39 1.82 -6.45
N SER A 135 16.57 2.58 -7.17
CA SER A 135 17.04 3.37 -8.32
C SER A 135 18.20 4.31 -7.96
N ILE A 136 18.29 4.71 -6.69
CA ILE A 136 19.40 5.52 -6.17
C ILE A 136 20.75 4.80 -6.22
N GLU A 137 20.77 3.45 -6.18
CA GLU A 137 21.99 2.64 -6.29
C GLU A 137 22.72 2.93 -7.62
N MET A 138 22.00 3.28 -8.69
CA MET A 138 22.60 3.66 -9.97
C MET A 138 23.48 4.92 -9.90
N PHE A 139 23.33 5.74 -8.85
CA PHE A 139 24.14 6.94 -8.64
C PHE A 139 25.39 6.68 -7.79
N PHE A 140 25.55 5.47 -7.24
CA PHE A 140 26.72 5.08 -6.45
C PHE A 140 27.72 4.33 -7.33
N ASP A 141 28.84 4.99 -7.65
CA ASP A 141 30.02 4.36 -8.23
C ASP A 141 31.09 4.13 -7.16
N GLY A 142 32.30 3.70 -7.57
CA GLY A 142 33.40 3.41 -6.65
C GLY A 142 33.87 4.61 -5.82
N ASP A 143 33.60 5.84 -6.25
CA ASP A 143 34.05 7.06 -5.58
C ASP A 143 32.89 7.86 -4.94
N THR A 144 31.62 7.52 -5.21
CA THR A 144 30.45 8.17 -4.60
C THR A 144 30.27 7.78 -3.14
N MET A 145 30.41 8.75 -2.25
CA MET A 145 30.21 8.58 -0.80
C MET A 145 28.74 8.78 -0.38
N SER A 146 28.04 9.72 -1.02
CA SER A 146 26.62 10.02 -0.72
C SER A 146 25.94 10.74 -1.87
N VAL A 147 24.62 10.57 -1.97
CA VAL A 147 23.75 11.26 -2.95
C VAL A 147 22.84 12.23 -2.20
N HIS A 148 22.70 13.44 -2.74
CA HIS A 148 21.95 14.55 -2.15
C HIS A 148 20.81 14.92 -3.09
N LEU A 149 19.59 14.56 -2.70
CA LEU A 149 18.36 14.88 -3.42
C LEU A 149 17.58 15.91 -2.60
N LYS A 150 17.32 17.08 -3.19
CA LYS A 150 16.56 18.15 -2.55
C LYS A 150 15.62 18.75 -3.59
N GLU A 151 14.34 18.87 -3.24
CA GLU A 151 13.35 19.50 -4.08
C GLU A 151 13.79 20.92 -4.50
N GLY A 152 13.59 21.27 -5.77
CA GLY A 152 14.01 22.55 -6.34
C GLY A 152 15.53 22.69 -6.56
N ALA A 153 16.33 21.65 -6.30
CA ALA A 153 17.76 21.62 -6.56
C ALA A 153 18.16 20.45 -7.49
N PRO A 154 19.16 20.63 -8.38
CA PRO A 154 19.69 19.50 -9.13
C PRO A 154 20.27 18.43 -8.21
N PRO A 155 20.07 17.14 -8.51
CA PRO A 155 20.66 16.05 -7.74
C PRO A 155 22.20 16.16 -7.76
N ARG A 156 22.84 15.81 -6.64
CA ARG A 156 24.30 15.86 -6.51
C ARG A 156 24.86 14.61 -5.86
N ALA A 157 26.06 14.21 -6.26
CA ALA A 157 26.87 13.21 -5.59
C ALA A 157 28.07 13.87 -4.90
N LYS A 158 28.38 13.42 -3.69
CA LYS A 158 29.62 13.73 -2.99
C LYS A 158 30.63 12.63 -3.32
N LYS A 159 31.69 12.97 -4.06
CA LYS A 159 32.70 12.01 -4.52
C LYS A 159 34.07 12.26 -3.87
N GLY A 160 34.84 11.20 -3.66
CA GLY A 160 36.17 11.23 -3.06
C GLY A 160 36.24 10.44 -1.76
N SER A 161 36.92 10.98 -0.75
CA SER A 161 37.15 10.31 0.54
C SER A 161 36.86 11.23 1.73
N PRO A 162 36.73 10.68 2.96
CA PRO A 162 36.58 11.49 4.16
C PRO A 162 37.70 12.54 4.28
N GLY A 163 37.33 13.80 4.44
CA GLY A 163 38.28 14.93 4.49
C GLY A 163 38.75 15.47 3.14
N ASN A 164 38.56 14.76 2.04
CA ASN A 164 38.90 15.23 0.69
C ASN A 164 37.84 14.79 -0.34
N TRP A 165 36.84 15.66 -0.56
CA TRP A 165 35.71 15.37 -1.41
C TRP A 165 35.22 16.61 -2.14
N TYR A 166 34.48 16.39 -3.22
CA TYR A 166 33.85 17.44 -4.02
C TYR A 166 32.42 17.05 -4.41
N PHE A 167 31.59 18.04 -4.75
CA PHE A 167 30.25 17.81 -5.29
C PHE A 167 30.28 17.73 -6.81
N VAL A 168 29.57 16.74 -7.33
CA VAL A 168 29.29 16.57 -8.76
C VAL A 168 27.79 16.60 -8.97
N ARG A 169 27.32 17.30 -10.00
CA ARG A 169 25.90 17.26 -10.40
C ARG A 169 25.61 15.91 -11.06
N LEU A 170 24.54 15.24 -10.65
CA LEU A 170 24.01 14.03 -11.28
C LEU A 170 23.08 14.39 -12.45
#